data_AF-N9W2J6-F1
#
_entry.id   AF-N9W2J6-F1
#
_cell.length_a   1.000
_cell.length_b   1.000
_cell.length_c   1.000
_cell.angle_alpha   90.00
_cell.angle_beta   90.00
_cell.angle_gamma   90.00
#
_symmetry.space_group_name_H-M   'P 1'
#
loop_
_entity.id
_entity.type
_entity.pdbx_description
1 polymer ?
#
loop_
_entity_poly.entity_id
_entity_poly.type
_entity_poly.pdbx_seq_one_letter_code
_entity_poly.pdbx_strand_id
1 'polypeptide(L)'
;MAFLPLGFAFELKTPLGIAESKSRIRECKQPWYDPHDGPRGFVLGRFICLWNSMVDRQGPMLVGWIHDDGTGCRIAGRSGSDINGMFYLCLVGALFPVIAVGLYREDKMGLSGAIILALSAAALILLLWSASRERRAGLVLADFLELTLGSNARHEFRRSPSP
;
A
#
# COMPACT_ATOMS: atom_id res chain seq x y z
N MET A 1 -6.11 10.29 13.12
CA MET A 1 -5.26 9.31 12.43
C MET A 1 -4.53 10.02 11.30
N ALA A 2 -3.22 9.85 11.15
CA ALA A 2 -2.46 10.51 10.09
C ALA A 2 -2.84 9.96 8.71
N PHE A 3 -3.00 10.84 7.72
CA PHE A 3 -3.19 10.47 6.32
C PHE A 3 -1.88 9.87 5.77
N LEU A 4 -1.88 8.57 5.50
CA LEU A 4 -0.78 7.83 4.87
C LEU A 4 -1.37 7.09 3.66
N PRO A 5 -1.47 7.77 2.51
CA PRO A 5 -2.14 7.22 1.33
C PRO A 5 -1.45 5.96 0.78
N LEU A 6 -0.17 5.77 1.09
CA LEU A 6 0.62 4.63 0.61
C LEU A 6 0.90 3.61 1.73
N GLY A 7 0.05 3.57 2.76
CA GLY A 7 0.26 2.68 3.90
C GLY A 7 1.33 3.14 4.88
N PHE A 8 1.71 2.24 5.79
CA PHE A 8 2.78 2.45 6.76
C PHE A 8 4.10 1.86 6.26
N ALA A 9 5.21 2.47 6.68
CA ALA A 9 6.52 1.88 6.47
C ALA A 9 6.72 0.74 7.47
N PHE A 10 7.34 -0.35 7.02
CA PHE A 10 7.75 -1.44 7.90
C PHE A 10 9.21 -1.78 7.64
N GLU A 11 9.87 -2.21 8.70
CA GLU A 11 11.23 -2.75 8.65
C GLU A 11 11.28 -4.01 9.51
N LEU A 12 11.75 -5.09 8.92
CA LEU A 12 11.91 -6.41 9.52
C LEU A 12 13.38 -6.80 9.45
N LYS A 13 13.93 -7.27 10.56
CA LYS A 13 15.30 -7.81 10.61
C LYS A 13 15.20 -9.27 11.00
N THR A 14 15.70 -10.13 10.12
CA THR A 14 15.73 -11.57 10.37
C THR A 14 17.17 -12.07 10.37
N PRO A 15 17.52 -13.01 11.26
CA PRO A 15 18.83 -13.65 11.24
C PRO A 15 19.00 -14.56 10.01
N LEU A 16 17.92 -14.84 9.27
CA LEU A 16 17.95 -15.67 8.09
C LEU A 16 18.67 -14.98 6.92
N GLY A 17 19.44 -15.75 6.16
CA GLY A 17 20.05 -15.27 4.92
C GLY A 17 19.00 -15.03 3.83
N ILE A 18 19.33 -14.19 2.85
CA ILE A 18 18.39 -13.79 1.77
C ILE A 18 17.76 -14.99 1.06
N ALA A 19 18.53 -16.03 0.77
CA ALA A 19 18.01 -17.23 0.08
C ALA A 19 16.98 -17.97 0.94
N GLU A 20 17.26 -18.14 2.24
CA GLU A 20 16.38 -18.83 3.17
C GLU A 20 15.11 -18.02 3.44
N SER A 21 15.22 -16.70 3.65
CA SER A 21 14.06 -15.82 3.81
C SER A 21 13.12 -15.89 2.60
N LYS A 22 13.67 -15.92 1.38
CA LYS A 22 12.87 -16.07 0.16
C LYS A 22 12.21 -17.45 0.06
N SER A 23 12.90 -18.51 0.47
CA SER A 23 12.34 -19.87 0.46
C SER A 23 11.14 -19.95 1.40
N ARG A 24 11.30 -19.50 2.65
CA ARG A 24 10.21 -19.50 3.64
C ARG A 24 9.01 -18.67 3.20
N ILE A 25 9.23 -17.46 2.68
CA ILE A 25 8.13 -16.64 2.15
C ILE A 25 7.41 -17.36 1.00
N ARG A 26 8.14 -18.07 0.13
CA ARG A 26 7.53 -18.81 -0.99
C ARG A 26 6.79 -20.07 -0.54
N GLU A 27 7.25 -20.73 0.51
CA GLU A 27 6.64 -21.93 1.09
C GLU A 27 5.39 -21.59 1.90
N CYS A 28 5.39 -20.47 2.63
CA CYS A 28 4.29 -20.07 3.52
C CYS A 28 3.22 -19.22 2.82
N LYS A 29 3.49 -18.64 1.64
CA LYS A 29 2.49 -17.86 0.90
C LYS A 29 1.46 -18.78 0.22
N GLN A 30 0.22 -18.31 0.12
CA GLN A 30 -0.82 -19.03 -0.59
C GLN A 30 -0.56 -19.07 -2.12
N PRO A 31 -1.10 -20.10 -2.80
CA PRO A 31 -1.18 -20.15 -4.26
C PRO A 31 -1.95 -18.96 -4.83
N TRP A 32 -1.66 -18.58 -6.08
CA TRP A 32 -2.33 -17.44 -6.71
C TRP A 32 -3.84 -17.66 -6.91
N TYR A 33 -4.26 -18.91 -7.15
CA TYR A 33 -5.64 -19.28 -7.51
C TYR A 33 -6.48 -19.80 -6.35
N ASP A 34 -5.99 -19.72 -5.11
CA ASP A 34 -6.78 -20.13 -3.95
C ASP A 34 -8.00 -19.16 -3.80
N PRO A 35 -9.21 -19.61 -3.47
CA PRO A 35 -10.35 -18.71 -3.26
C PRO A 35 -10.38 -18.02 -1.87
N HIS A 36 -9.58 -18.48 -0.90
CA HIS A 36 -9.60 -17.97 0.48
C HIS A 36 -8.69 -16.78 0.70
N ASP A 37 -9.11 -15.75 1.42
CA ASP A 37 -8.22 -14.62 1.71
C ASP A 37 -6.95 -15.07 2.45
N GLY A 38 -5.80 -14.55 2.01
CA GLY A 38 -4.52 -14.82 2.63
C GLY A 38 -3.32 -14.29 1.85
N PRO A 39 -2.12 -14.33 2.48
CA PRO A 39 -0.92 -13.70 1.95
C PRO A 39 -0.46 -14.37 0.66
N ARG A 40 -0.50 -13.63 -0.43
CA ARG A 40 -0.13 -14.08 -1.77
C ARG A 40 0.82 -13.10 -2.39
N GLY A 41 1.52 -13.57 -3.42
CA GLY A 41 2.21 -12.67 -4.33
C GLY A 41 3.44 -13.27 -4.96
N PHE A 42 4.40 -12.40 -5.26
CA PHE A 42 5.65 -12.79 -5.89
C PHE A 42 6.86 -12.18 -5.20
N VAL A 43 7.96 -12.93 -5.30
CA VAL A 43 9.28 -12.53 -4.82
C VAL A 43 10.23 -12.63 -6.00
N LEU A 44 10.64 -11.47 -6.54
CA LEU A 44 11.49 -11.35 -7.73
C LEU A 44 12.85 -10.77 -7.33
N GLY A 45 13.89 -11.60 -7.30
CA GLY A 45 15.22 -11.17 -6.87
C GLY A 45 15.23 -10.73 -5.40
N ARG A 46 15.39 -9.42 -5.17
CA ARG A 46 15.33 -8.77 -3.84
C ARG A 46 13.99 -8.10 -3.57
N PHE A 47 13.08 -8.09 -4.53
CA PHE A 47 11.79 -7.42 -4.45
C PHE A 47 10.70 -8.38 -3.99
N ILE A 48 9.87 -7.92 -3.05
CA ILE A 48 8.70 -8.62 -2.54
C ILE A 48 7.48 -7.76 -2.83
N CYS A 49 6.46 -8.39 -3.40
CA CYS A 49 5.15 -7.78 -3.60
C CYS A 49 4.08 -8.78 -3.16
N LEU A 50 3.29 -8.40 -2.15
CA LEU A 50 2.24 -9.22 -1.59
C LEU A 50 0.87 -8.51 -1.60
N TRP A 51 -0.18 -9.31 -1.70
CA TRP A 51 -1.59 -8.92 -1.62
C TRP A 51 -2.39 -10.02 -0.92
N ASN A 52 -3.60 -9.72 -0.47
CA ASN A 52 -4.39 -10.64 0.36
C ASN A 52 -5.50 -11.40 -0.40
N SER A 53 -5.98 -10.87 -1.53
CA SER A 53 -7.06 -11.49 -2.29
C SER A 53 -6.92 -11.20 -3.78
N MET A 54 -7.22 -12.19 -4.64
CA MET A 54 -7.36 -12.01 -6.09
C MET A 54 -8.79 -11.67 -6.49
N VAL A 55 -9.77 -12.08 -5.68
CA VAL A 55 -11.20 -12.00 -6.01
C VAL A 55 -11.76 -10.63 -5.67
N ASP A 56 -11.36 -10.06 -4.54
CA ASP A 56 -11.89 -8.78 -4.04
C ASP A 56 -11.28 -7.53 -4.69
N ARG A 57 -10.63 -7.65 -5.86
CA ARG A 57 -9.96 -6.55 -6.57
C ARG A 57 -8.89 -5.81 -5.75
N GLN A 58 -8.44 -6.39 -4.64
CA GLN A 58 -7.38 -5.81 -3.82
C GLN A 58 -6.04 -6.05 -4.53
N GLY A 59 -5.48 -4.99 -5.11
CA GLY A 59 -4.17 -5.02 -5.73
C GLY A 59 -3.02 -5.21 -4.73
N PRO A 60 -1.76 -4.99 -5.16
CA PRO A 60 -0.61 -5.09 -4.27
C PRO A 60 -0.79 -4.18 -3.06
N MET A 61 -0.67 -4.76 -1.86
CA MET A 61 -0.87 -4.08 -0.58
C MET A 61 0.43 -3.93 0.20
N LEU A 62 1.38 -4.84 -0.02
CA LEU A 62 2.71 -4.79 0.58
C LEU A 62 3.75 -4.85 -0.51
N VAL A 63 4.68 -3.90 -0.49
CA VAL A 63 5.83 -3.83 -1.39
C VAL A 63 7.08 -3.58 -0.56
N GLY A 64 8.12 -4.37 -0.77
CA GLY A 64 9.36 -4.25 -0.01
C GLY A 64 10.60 -4.77 -0.73
N TRP A 65 11.75 -4.38 -0.22
CA TRP A 65 13.06 -4.85 -0.66
C TRP A 65 13.81 -5.58 0.46
N ILE A 66 14.46 -6.68 0.08
CA ILE A 66 15.34 -7.48 0.92
C ILE A 66 16.77 -6.98 0.74
N HIS A 67 17.33 -6.41 1.81
CA HIS A 67 18.70 -5.98 1.94
C HIS A 67 19.52 -7.03 2.71
N ASP A 68 20.82 -7.08 2.40
CA ASP A 68 21.78 -7.93 3.09
C ASP A 68 22.41 -7.09 4.20
N ASP A 69 22.35 -7.58 5.44
CA ASP A 69 22.98 -6.92 6.59
C ASP A 69 24.22 -7.70 7.07
N GLY A 70 24.73 -8.64 6.27
CA GLY A 70 25.96 -9.40 6.49
C GLY A 70 25.80 -10.58 7.46
N THR A 71 25.05 -10.41 8.54
CA THR A 71 24.73 -11.48 9.51
C THR A 71 23.31 -12.03 9.38
N GLY A 72 22.57 -11.56 8.38
CA GLY A 72 21.16 -11.86 8.17
C GLY A 72 20.60 -10.96 7.06
N CYS A 73 19.28 -10.81 7.01
CA CYS A 73 18.66 -9.93 6.04
C CYS A 73 17.67 -8.95 6.66
N ARG A 74 17.55 -7.79 6.02
CA ARG A 74 16.60 -6.74 6.37
C ARG A 74 15.57 -6.61 5.28
N ILE A 75 14.29 -6.65 5.62
CA ILE A 75 13.20 -6.38 4.69
C ILE A 75 12.59 -5.04 5.05
N ALA A 76 12.71 -4.06 4.16
CA ALA A 76 12.13 -2.74 4.35
C ALA A 76 11.14 -2.44 3.23
N GLY A 77 10.02 -1.83 3.56
CA GLY A 77 8.98 -1.59 2.57
C GLY A 77 7.82 -0.76 3.07
N ARG A 78 6.77 -0.75 2.28
CA ARG A 78 5.47 -0.16 2.61
C ARG A 78 4.39 -1.22 2.56
N SER A 79 3.52 -1.20 3.55
CA SER A 79 2.33 -2.04 3.60
C SER A 79 1.12 -1.20 3.94
N GLY A 80 -0.02 -1.45 3.30
CA GLY A 80 -1.23 -0.69 3.57
C GLY A 80 -2.43 -1.07 2.70
N SER A 81 -3.19 -0.04 2.34
CA SER A 81 -4.33 -0.16 1.44
C SER A 81 -3.88 -0.51 0.02
N ASP A 82 -4.81 -0.98 -0.81
CA ASP A 82 -4.57 -1.29 -2.22
C ASP A 82 -3.81 -0.16 -2.92
N ILE A 83 -2.55 -0.44 -3.29
CA ILE A 83 -1.65 0.53 -3.90
C ILE A 83 -2.18 0.93 -5.29
N ASN A 84 -2.84 0.02 -6.01
CA ASN A 84 -3.41 0.33 -7.32
C ASN A 84 -4.58 1.29 -7.19
N GLY A 85 -5.55 1.00 -6.32
CA GLY A 85 -6.68 1.90 -6.06
C GLY A 85 -6.23 3.30 -5.64
N MET A 86 -5.22 3.38 -4.76
CA MET A 86 -4.65 4.67 -4.34
C MET A 86 -3.93 5.40 -5.48
N PHE A 87 -3.18 4.68 -6.32
CA PHE A 87 -2.54 5.27 -7.49
C PHE A 87 -3.56 5.86 -8.47
N TYR A 88 -4.64 5.13 -8.77
CA TYR A 88 -5.71 5.63 -9.63
C TYR A 88 -6.40 6.86 -9.05
N LEU A 89 -6.71 6.86 -7.75
CA LEU A 89 -7.30 8.03 -7.07
C LEU A 89 -6.36 9.24 -7.12
N CYS A 90 -5.05 9.04 -6.91
CA CYS A 90 -4.06 10.10 -7.03
C CYS A 90 -3.95 10.63 -8.47
N LEU A 91 -3.96 9.75 -9.47
CA LEU A 91 -3.92 10.13 -10.88
C LEU A 91 -5.15 10.95 -11.27
N VAL A 92 -6.34 10.50 -10.89
CA VAL A 92 -7.59 11.24 -11.10
C VAL A 92 -7.55 12.59 -10.37
N GLY A 93 -7.02 12.62 -9.14
CA GLY A 93 -6.75 13.84 -8.39
C GLY A 93 -5.86 14.84 -9.12
N ALA A 94 -4.80 14.37 -9.77
CA ALA A 94 -3.90 15.20 -10.54
C ALA A 94 -4.53 15.75 -11.84
N LEU A 95 -5.55 15.07 -12.38
CA LEU A 95 -6.28 15.53 -13.56
C LEU A 95 -7.27 16.67 -13.24
N PHE A 96 -7.82 16.74 -12.02
CA PHE A 96 -8.72 17.83 -11.62
C PHE A 96 -8.17 19.24 -11.85
N PRO A 97 -6.95 19.60 -11.40
CA PRO A 97 -6.40 20.93 -11.66
C PRO A 97 -6.15 21.17 -13.16
N VAL A 98 -5.78 20.13 -13.93
CA VAL A 98 -5.61 20.25 -15.39
C VAL A 98 -6.94 20.59 -16.07
N ILE A 99 -8.02 19.90 -15.70
CA ILE A 99 -9.37 20.15 -16.21
C ILE A 99 -9.85 21.54 -15.78
N ALA A 100 -9.64 21.92 -14.52
CA ALA A 100 -10.02 23.24 -14.01
C ALA A 100 -9.31 24.38 -14.77
N VAL A 101 -8.01 24.26 -15.00
CA VAL A 101 -7.23 25.24 -15.77
C VAL A 101 -7.69 25.30 -17.23
N GLY A 102 -7.98 24.15 -17.84
CA GLY A 102 -8.52 24.09 -19.21
C GLY A 102 -9.86 24.81 -19.33
N LEU A 103 -10.80 24.51 -18.43
CA LEU A 103 -12.13 25.13 -18.40
C LEU A 103 -12.05 26.64 -18.13
N TYR A 104 -11.15 27.07 -17.26
CA TYR A 104 -10.92 28.49 -16.97
C TYR A 104 -10.34 29.24 -18.17
N ARG A 105 -9.36 28.64 -18.87
CA ARG A 105 -8.73 29.25 -20.06
C ARG A 105 -9.69 29.42 -21.24
N GLU A 106 -10.65 28.52 -21.38
CA GLU A 106 -11.65 28.57 -22.45
C GLU A 106 -12.87 29.44 -22.09
N ASP A 107 -12.88 30.11 -20.92
CA ASP A 107 -14.02 30.87 -20.38
C ASP A 107 -15.32 30.04 -20.26
N LYS A 108 -15.18 28.71 -20.26
CA LYS A 108 -16.30 27.76 -20.12
C LYS A 108 -16.62 27.45 -18.65
N MET A 109 -15.87 28.03 -17.72
CA MET A 109 -16.03 27.78 -16.29
C MET A 109 -17.19 28.60 -15.71
N GLY A 110 -18.42 28.13 -15.94
CA GLY A 110 -19.61 28.64 -15.27
C GLY A 110 -19.69 28.23 -13.79
N LEU A 111 -20.57 28.89 -13.02
CA LEU A 111 -20.83 28.59 -11.61
C LEU A 111 -21.17 27.10 -11.39
N SER A 112 -21.98 26.51 -12.26
CA SER A 112 -22.33 25.09 -12.22
C SER A 112 -21.11 24.19 -12.39
N GLY A 113 -20.21 24.52 -13.32
CA GLY A 113 -18.95 23.80 -13.52
C GLY A 113 -18.04 23.87 -12.30
N ALA A 114 -17.93 25.05 -11.68
CA ALA A 114 -17.17 25.23 -10.45
C ALA A 114 -17.73 24.39 -9.29
N ILE A 115 -19.06 24.34 -9.12
CA ILE A 115 -19.72 23.52 -8.10
C ILE A 115 -19.48 22.02 -8.34
N ILE A 116 -19.63 21.54 -9.58
CA ILE A 116 -19.38 20.13 -9.92
C ILE A 116 -17.93 19.76 -9.63
N LEU A 117 -16.98 20.62 -9.98
CA LEU A 117 -15.57 20.37 -9.77
C LEU A 117 -15.22 20.35 -8.27
N ALA A 118 -15.81 21.26 -7.48
CA ALA A 118 -15.66 21.28 -6.03
C ALA A 118 -16.25 20.03 -5.36
N LEU A 119 -17.47 19.61 -5.74
CA LEU A 119 -18.09 18.39 -5.22
C LEU A 119 -17.29 17.13 -5.59
N SER A 120 -16.78 17.09 -6.81
CA SER A 120 -15.96 15.96 -7.28
C SER A 120 -14.62 15.89 -6.54
N ALA A 121 -13.98 17.03 -6.27
CA ALA A 121 -12.78 17.11 -5.43
C ALA A 121 -13.08 16.66 -3.98
N ALA A 122 -14.21 17.09 -3.40
CA ALA A 122 -14.63 16.66 -2.08
C ALA A 122 -14.88 15.14 -2.02
N ALA A 123 -15.57 14.58 -3.02
CA ALA A 123 -15.78 13.14 -3.14
C ALA A 123 -14.44 12.38 -3.25
N LEU A 124 -13.49 12.89 -4.02
CA LEU A 124 -12.16 12.29 -4.12
C LEU A 124 -11.42 12.28 -2.79
N ILE A 125 -11.46 13.39 -2.03
CA ILE A 125 -10.86 13.47 -0.69
C ILE A 125 -11.50 12.42 0.24
N LEU A 126 -12.82 12.26 0.20
CA LEU A 126 -13.53 11.25 0.99
C LEU A 126 -13.14 9.82 0.57
N LEU A 127 -13.00 9.56 -0.73
CA LEU A 127 -12.54 8.26 -1.25
C LEU A 127 -11.10 7.96 -0.82
N LEU A 128 -10.19 8.92 -0.97
CA LEU A 128 -8.81 8.81 -0.49
C LEU A 128 -8.76 8.58 1.01
N TRP A 129 -9.60 9.27 1.78
CA TRP A 129 -9.70 9.04 3.22
C TRP A 129 -10.17 7.62 3.51
N SER A 130 -11.25 7.17 2.87
CA SER A 130 -11.86 5.85 3.06
C SER A 130 -10.88 4.72 2.71
N ALA A 131 -10.24 4.80 1.54
CA ALA A 131 -9.23 3.86 1.11
C ALA A 131 -8.04 3.85 2.10
N SER A 132 -7.65 5.02 2.61
CA SER A 132 -6.63 5.08 3.65
C SER A 132 -7.08 4.50 5.00
N ARG A 133 -8.37 4.24 5.23
CA ARG A 133 -8.87 3.60 6.46
C ARG A 133 -8.78 2.06 6.38
N GLU A 134 -8.76 1.49 5.18
CA GLU A 134 -8.60 0.06 4.90
C GLU A 134 -7.17 -0.47 5.10
N ARG A 135 -6.25 0.36 5.62
CA ARG A 135 -4.85 -0.02 5.93
C ARG A 135 -4.68 -1.26 6.80
N ARG A 136 -5.73 -1.72 7.50
CA ARG A 136 -5.68 -2.94 8.33
C ARG A 136 -5.38 -4.20 7.51
N ALA A 137 -5.77 -4.24 6.23
CA ALA A 137 -5.46 -5.38 5.36
C ALA A 137 -3.93 -5.55 5.16
N GLY A 138 -3.18 -4.45 5.07
CA GLY A 138 -1.73 -4.47 4.99
C GLY A 138 -1.02 -4.91 6.28
N LEU A 139 -1.66 -4.82 7.46
CA LEU A 139 -1.09 -5.33 8.71
C LEU A 139 -0.94 -6.85 8.67
N VAL A 140 -1.96 -7.55 8.19
CA VAL A 140 -1.94 -9.02 8.07
C VAL A 140 -0.75 -9.52 7.25
N LEU A 141 -0.36 -8.77 6.20
CA LEU A 141 0.79 -9.11 5.37
C LEU A 141 2.13 -8.84 6.06
N ALA A 142 2.20 -7.79 6.89
CA ALA A 142 3.40 -7.51 7.68
C ALA A 142 3.57 -8.54 8.80
N ASP A 143 2.49 -8.88 9.51
CA ASP A 143 2.45 -9.92 10.54
C ASP A 143 2.81 -11.29 9.95
N PHE A 144 2.32 -11.59 8.73
CA PHE A 144 2.72 -12.80 8.00
C PHE A 144 4.24 -12.86 7.77
N LEU A 145 4.86 -11.76 7.32
CA LEU A 145 6.30 -11.73 7.12
C LEU A 145 7.06 -11.89 8.44
N GLU A 146 6.56 -11.28 9.53
CA GLU A 146 7.16 -11.42 10.86
C GLU A 146 7.13 -12.87 11.34
N LEU A 147 5.96 -13.51 11.30
CA LEU A 147 5.74 -14.90 11.70
C LEU A 147 6.59 -15.86 10.87
N THR A 148 6.66 -15.64 9.56
CA THR A 148 7.40 -16.52 8.63
C THR A 148 8.92 -16.43 8.84
N LEU A 149 9.42 -15.26 9.24
CA LEU A 149 10.85 -14.97 9.33
C LEU A 149 11.39 -15.00 10.76
N GLY A 150 10.53 -15.20 11.77
CA GLY A 150 10.91 -15.19 13.19
C GLY A 150 11.58 -13.87 13.60
N SER A 151 11.20 -12.77 12.96
CA SER A 151 11.79 -11.44 13.16
C SER A 151 11.17 -10.75 14.37
N ASN A 152 11.93 -9.92 15.09
CA ASN A 152 11.36 -8.92 16.01
C ASN A 152 11.00 -7.68 15.18
N ALA A 153 9.80 -7.62 14.60
CA ALA A 153 9.39 -6.46 13.80
C ALA A 153 9.26 -5.23 14.70
N ARG A 154 9.80 -4.08 14.28
CA ARG A 154 9.40 -2.78 14.83
C ARG A 154 8.45 -2.13 13.85
N HIS A 155 7.15 -2.20 14.15
CA HIS A 155 6.20 -1.34 13.48
C HIS A 155 6.40 0.09 13.99
N GLU A 156 6.95 0.97 13.16
CA GLU A 156 6.89 2.40 13.42
C GLU A 156 5.45 2.89 13.17
N PHE A 157 4.56 2.59 14.12
CA PHE A 157 3.44 3.47 14.37
C PHE A 157 4.03 4.77 14.87
N ARG A 158 4.33 5.70 13.97
CA ARG A 158 4.56 7.09 14.33
C ARG A 158 3.28 7.61 14.97
N ARG A 159 3.13 7.38 16.29
CA ARG A 159 2.17 8.11 17.12
C ARG A 159 2.57 9.56 16.94
N SER A 160 1.70 10.37 16.33
CA SER A 160 1.86 11.82 16.47
C SER A 160 1.86 12.13 17.97
N PRO A 161 2.64 13.12 18.43
CA PRO A 161 2.50 13.58 19.80
C PRO A 161 1.04 14.00 19.99
N SER A 162 0.39 13.43 20.99
CA SER A 162 -0.91 13.91 21.45
C SER A 162 -0.71 15.31 22.05
N PRO A 163 -1.60 16.27 21.77
CA PRO A 163 -1.66 17.50 22.56
C PRO A 163 -2.06 17.20 24.01
#